data_AF-A0A1I2E5V8-F1
#
_entry.id   AF-A0A1I2E5V8-F1
#
_cell.length_a   1.000
_cell.length_b   1.000
_cell.length_c   1.000
_cell.angle_alpha   90.00
_cell.angle_beta   90.00
_cell.angle_gamma   90.00
#
_symmetry.space_group_name_H-M   'P 1'
#
loop_
_entity.id
_entity.type
_entity.pdbx_description
1 polymer ?
#
loop_
_entity_poly.entity_id
_entity_poly.type
_entity_poly.pdbx_seq_one_letter_code
_entity_poly.pdbx_strand_id
1 'polypeptide(L)'
;MMPSFDTEWAAEARLTFGRLPIEVQAKVQADLINQIPQLVKKYADLHQRRPAEHVSVGAISHLQVPDWRVWLRLDTEYFEDEIGPVLFIYELNELTGKEFVQSQTVTKSRLGRNNPSNSSLL
;
A
#
# COMPACT_ATOMS: atom_id res chain seq x y z
N MET A 1 -9.07 19.96 6.34
CA MET A 1 -10.02 18.83 6.25
C MET A 1 -9.49 17.91 5.17
N MET A 2 -9.34 16.61 5.43
CA MET A 2 -9.01 15.68 4.32
C MET A 2 -10.25 15.56 3.43
N PRO A 3 -10.10 15.58 2.09
CA PRO A 3 -11.21 15.23 1.20
C PRO A 3 -11.69 13.81 1.54
N SER A 4 -13.00 13.57 1.40
CA SER A 4 -13.55 12.22 1.44
C SER A 4 -12.88 11.39 0.33
N PHE A 5 -12.53 10.15 0.64
CA PHE A 5 -11.94 9.22 -0.32
C PHE A 5 -12.66 7.87 -0.19
N ASP A 6 -12.69 7.15 -1.30
CA ASP A 6 -13.22 5.79 -1.34
C ASP A 6 -12.09 4.76 -1.25
N THR A 7 -12.40 3.59 -0.69
CA THR A 7 -11.49 2.45 -0.67
C THR A 7 -12.14 1.28 -1.37
N GLU A 8 -11.48 0.81 -2.41
CA GLU A 8 -11.96 -0.30 -3.23
C GLU A 8 -10.99 -1.47 -3.18
N TRP A 9 -11.50 -2.66 -3.48
CA TRP A 9 -10.72 -3.89 -3.46
C TRP A 9 -10.89 -4.61 -4.79
N ALA A 10 -9.78 -5.07 -5.36
CA ALA A 10 -9.83 -6.11 -6.37
C ALA A 10 -10.51 -7.36 -5.80
N ALA A 11 -11.29 -8.05 -6.63
CA ALA A 11 -12.01 -9.26 -6.23
C ALA A 11 -11.05 -10.29 -5.59
N GLU A 12 -9.86 -10.48 -6.18
CA GLU A 12 -8.90 -11.45 -5.69
C GLU A 12 -8.24 -11.05 -4.37
N ALA A 13 -7.93 -9.76 -4.20
CA ALA A 13 -7.45 -9.24 -2.92
C ALA A 13 -8.51 -9.43 -1.82
N ARG A 14 -9.79 -9.20 -2.16
CA ARG A 14 -10.92 -9.41 -1.24
C ARG A 14 -11.10 -10.88 -0.89
N LEU A 15 -10.94 -11.79 -1.85
CA LEU A 15 -11.00 -13.23 -1.61
C LEU A 15 -9.85 -13.72 -0.73
N THR A 16 -8.61 -13.29 -0.98
CA THR A 16 -7.47 -13.62 -0.11
C THR A 16 -7.73 -13.14 1.31
N PHE A 17 -8.19 -11.89 1.48
CA PHE A 17 -8.54 -11.36 2.79
C PHE A 17 -9.61 -12.21 3.49
N GLY A 18 -10.66 -12.61 2.75
CA GLY A 18 -11.76 -13.41 3.29
C GLY A 18 -11.37 -14.83 3.72
N ARG A 19 -10.23 -15.35 3.25
CA ARG A 19 -9.71 -16.67 3.66
C ARG A 19 -8.87 -16.62 4.95
N LEU A 20 -8.45 -15.43 5.40
CA LEU A 20 -7.70 -15.28 6.64
C LEU A 20 -8.58 -15.60 7.85
N PRO A 21 -8.01 -16.06 8.98
CA PRO A 21 -8.76 -16.17 10.23
C PRO A 21 -9.43 -14.85 10.61
N ILE A 22 -10.62 -14.92 11.22
CA ILE A 22 -11.43 -13.73 11.56
C ILE A 22 -10.65 -12.74 12.44
N GLU A 23 -9.83 -13.25 13.34
CA GLU A 23 -8.98 -12.46 14.23
C GLU A 23 -7.90 -11.70 13.46
N VAL A 24 -7.33 -12.34 12.42
CA VAL A 24 -6.36 -11.71 11.51
C VAL A 24 -7.06 -10.65 10.66
N GLN A 25 -8.26 -10.94 10.13
CA GLN A 25 -9.06 -9.96 9.39
C GLN A 25 -9.34 -8.71 10.23
N ALA A 26 -9.78 -8.89 11.48
CA ALA A 26 -10.06 -7.78 12.38
C ALA A 26 -8.81 -6.93 12.68
N LYS A 27 -7.65 -7.57 12.89
CA LYS A 27 -6.38 -6.85 13.09
C LYS A 27 -5.95 -6.08 11.85
N VAL A 28 -5.97 -6.73 10.69
CA VAL A 28 -5.62 -6.09 9.41
C VAL A 28 -6.57 -4.93 9.13
N GLN A 29 -7.88 -5.09 9.35
CA GLN A 29 -8.84 -4.01 9.15
C GLN A 29 -8.59 -2.83 10.11
N ALA A 30 -8.28 -3.08 11.38
CA ALA A 30 -7.93 -2.03 12.32
C ALA A 30 -6.65 -1.28 11.92
N ASP A 31 -5.62 -2.00 11.49
CA ASP A 31 -4.36 -1.41 11.02
C ASP A 31 -4.58 -0.58 9.76
N LEU A 32 -5.37 -1.09 8.81
CA LEU A 32 -5.73 -0.38 7.59
C LEU A 32 -6.52 0.90 7.89
N ILE A 33 -7.54 0.85 8.75
CA ILE A 33 -8.32 2.04 9.14
C ILE A 33 -7.42 3.16 9.68
N ASN A 34 -6.39 2.80 10.45
CA ASN A 34 -5.47 3.77 11.01
C ASN A 34 -4.45 4.31 9.98
N GLN A 35 -4.04 3.49 9.02
CA GLN A 35 -3.00 3.84 8.05
C GLN A 35 -3.53 4.50 6.78
N ILE A 36 -4.70 4.07 6.29
CA ILE A 36 -5.28 4.48 5.01
C ILE A 36 -5.37 6.01 4.90
N PRO A 37 -5.85 6.79 5.90
CA PRO A 37 -5.90 8.24 5.76
C PRO A 37 -4.52 8.88 5.54
N GLN A 38 -3.49 8.36 6.21
CA GLN A 38 -2.12 8.87 6.02
C GLN A 38 -1.56 8.50 4.65
N LEU A 39 -1.88 7.29 4.16
CA LEU A 39 -1.50 6.82 2.84
C LEU A 39 -2.16 7.67 1.74
N VAL A 40 -3.48 7.89 1.83
CA VAL A 40 -4.23 8.73 0.90
C VAL A 40 -3.66 10.14 0.84
N LYS A 41 -3.39 10.76 2.00
CA LYS A 41 -2.77 12.09 2.04
C LYS A 41 -1.42 12.10 1.32
N LYS A 42 -0.56 11.12 1.60
CA LYS A 42 0.75 10.99 0.97
C LYS A 42 0.65 10.76 -0.54
N TYR A 43 -0.30 9.94 -0.99
CA TYR A 43 -0.47 9.62 -2.40
C TYR A 43 -1.13 10.74 -3.19
N ALA A 44 -2.03 11.52 -2.59
CA ALA A 44 -2.54 12.75 -3.19
C ALA A 44 -1.38 13.72 -3.54
N ASP A 45 -0.46 13.94 -2.59
CA ASP A 45 0.71 14.79 -2.81
C ASP A 45 1.63 14.25 -3.93
N LEU A 46 1.78 12.92 -4.02
CA LEU A 46 2.57 12.29 -5.08
C LEU A 46 1.87 12.31 -6.43
N HIS A 47 0.54 12.13 -6.43
CA HIS A 47 -0.29 12.12 -7.63
C HIS A 47 -0.25 13.46 -8.32
N GLN A 48 -0.29 14.58 -7.57
CA GLN A 48 -0.10 15.92 -8.13
C GLN A 48 1.26 16.13 -8.80
N ARG A 49 2.28 15.34 -8.43
CA ARG A 49 3.66 15.45 -8.95
C ARG A 49 4.00 14.37 -9.97
N ARG A 50 3.03 13.50 -10.30
CA ARG A 50 3.27 12.37 -11.22
C ARG A 50 3.43 12.88 -12.66
N PRO A 51 4.17 12.14 -13.51
CA PRO A 51 4.19 12.40 -14.95
C PRO A 51 2.77 12.33 -15.54
N ALA A 52 2.46 13.19 -16.52
CA ALA A 52 1.10 13.33 -17.05
C ALA A 52 0.57 12.05 -17.71
N GLU A 53 1.46 11.18 -18.17
CA GLU A 53 1.17 9.87 -18.75
C GLU A 53 0.74 8.82 -17.71
N HIS A 54 0.97 9.06 -16.41
CA HIS A 54 0.58 8.15 -15.34
C HIS A 54 -0.79 8.56 -14.79
N VAL A 55 -1.74 7.63 -14.76
CA VAL A 55 -3.08 7.89 -14.22
C VAL A 55 -3.16 7.67 -12.71
N SER A 56 -2.30 6.81 -12.16
CA SER A 56 -2.28 6.41 -10.76
C SER A 56 -0.88 6.49 -10.14
N VAL A 57 -0.82 6.40 -8.80
CA VAL A 57 0.40 6.23 -8.02
C VAL A 57 0.28 4.94 -7.22
N GLY A 58 1.12 3.96 -7.55
CA GLY A 58 1.17 2.67 -6.86
C GLY A 58 2.12 2.67 -5.66
N ALA A 59 1.84 1.81 -4.69
CA ALA A 59 2.69 1.59 -3.54
C ALA A 59 2.45 0.24 -2.87
N ILE A 60 3.56 -0.35 -2.41
CA ILE A 60 3.58 -1.60 -1.67
C ILE A 60 3.73 -1.31 -0.17
N SER A 61 2.84 -1.90 0.62
CA SER A 61 2.87 -1.89 2.08
C SER A 61 2.97 -3.31 2.64
N HIS A 62 3.44 -3.42 3.88
CA HIS A 62 3.74 -4.68 4.55
C HIS A 62 3.06 -4.71 5.92
N LEU A 63 2.23 -5.72 6.16
CA LEU A 63 1.53 -5.91 7.43
C LEU A 63 1.98 -7.24 8.07
N GLN A 64 2.14 -7.23 9.39
CA GLN A 64 2.51 -8.43 10.13
C GLN A 64 1.52 -8.63 11.27
N VAL A 65 1.02 -9.85 11.42
CA VAL A 65 0.23 -10.29 12.57
C VAL A 65 1.02 -11.40 13.28
N PRO A 66 1.98 -11.06 14.17
CA PRO A 66 2.95 -12.00 14.71
C PRO A 66 2.33 -13.18 15.44
N ASP A 67 1.26 -12.91 16.21
CA ASP A 67 0.56 -13.92 17.01
C ASP A 67 -0.01 -15.07 16.15
N TRP A 68 -0.27 -14.78 14.88
CA TRP A 68 -0.83 -15.73 13.91
C TRP A 68 0.20 -16.20 12.88
N ARG A 69 1.45 -15.74 12.95
CA ARG A 69 2.50 -16.00 11.94
C ARG A 69 2.02 -15.67 10.52
N VAL A 70 1.26 -14.58 10.38
CA VAL A 70 0.79 -14.09 9.09
C VAL A 70 1.59 -12.85 8.71
N TRP A 71 2.13 -12.86 7.50
CA TRP A 71 2.82 -11.73 6.89
C TRP A 71 2.15 -11.41 5.57
N LEU A 72 1.76 -10.16 5.37
CA LEU A 72 1.00 -9.75 4.20
C LEU A 72 1.74 -8.67 3.42
N ARG A 73 1.72 -8.78 2.10
CA ARG A 73 2.04 -7.69 1.18
C ARG A 73 0.74 -7.13 0.61
N LEU A 74 0.56 -5.84 0.77
CA LEU A 74 -0.54 -5.08 0.20
C LEU A 74 0.01 -4.26 -0.96
N ASP A 75 -0.54 -4.42 -2.15
CA ASP A 75 -0.30 -3.52 -3.27
C ASP A 75 -1.51 -2.60 -3.44
N THR A 76 -1.25 -1.30 -3.46
CA THR A 76 -2.27 -0.26 -3.51
C THR A 76 -1.98 0.71 -4.63
N GLU A 77 -3.03 1.13 -5.31
CA GLU A 77 -2.97 2.24 -6.25
C GLU A 77 -3.87 3.36 -5.80
N TYR A 78 -3.37 4.57 -5.96
CA TYR A 78 -4.14 5.79 -5.75
C TYR A 78 -4.37 6.50 -7.07
N PHE A 79 -5.61 6.87 -7.34
CA PHE A 79 -5.98 7.73 -8.45
C PHE A 79 -7.12 8.67 -8.04
N GLU A 80 -7.34 9.71 -8.84
CA GLU A 80 -8.47 10.62 -8.70
C GLU A 80 -9.32 10.51 -9.97
N ASP A 81 -10.60 10.21 -9.81
CA ASP A 81 -11.59 10.19 -10.89
C ASP A 81 -12.57 11.37 -10.78
N GLU A 82 -13.66 11.35 -11.55
CA GLU A 82 -14.67 12.42 -11.55
C GLU A 82 -15.45 12.52 -10.22
N ILE A 83 -15.49 11.44 -9.43
CA ILE A 83 -16.22 11.34 -8.16
C ILE A 83 -15.29 11.72 -7.00
N GLY A 84 -14.00 11.40 -7.11
CA GLY A 84 -12.98 11.86 -6.18
C GLY A 84 -11.77 10.92 -6.06
N PRO A 85 -11.03 11.03 -4.94
CA PRO A 85 -9.86 10.20 -4.69
C PRO A 85 -10.25 8.76 -4.30
N VAL A 86 -9.62 7.80 -4.96
CA VAL A 86 -9.81 6.36 -4.72
C VAL A 86 -8.49 5.73 -4.30
N LEU A 87 -8.51 4.99 -3.19
CA LEU A 87 -7.44 4.07 -2.82
C LEU A 87 -7.87 2.64 -3.17
N PHE A 88 -7.32 2.11 -4.26
CA PHE A 88 -7.61 0.78 -4.74
C PHE A 88 -6.61 -0.23 -4.19
N ILE A 89 -7.09 -1.23 -3.48
CA ILE A 89 -6.30 -2.36 -3.01
C ILE A 89 -6.26 -3.39 -4.14
N TYR A 90 -5.19 -3.34 -4.92
CA TYR A 90 -5.00 -4.14 -6.11
C TYR A 90 -4.66 -5.59 -5.78
N GLU A 91 -3.75 -5.79 -4.82
CA GLU A 91 -3.27 -7.13 -4.45
C GLU A 91 -3.11 -7.28 -2.95
N LEU A 92 -3.46 -8.46 -2.45
CA LEU A 92 -3.14 -8.90 -1.10
C LEU A 92 -2.52 -10.29 -1.18
N ASN A 93 -1.27 -10.41 -0.77
CA ASN A 93 -0.54 -11.68 -0.78
C ASN A 93 -0.12 -12.08 0.62
N GLU A 94 -0.40 -13.33 0.98
CA GLU A 94 0.24 -13.96 2.13
C GLU A 94 1.66 -14.36 1.76
N LEU A 95 2.60 -14.01 2.62
CA LEU A 95 4.02 -14.26 2.47
C LEU A 95 4.51 -15.13 3.60
N THR A 96 5.54 -15.92 3.34
CA THR A 96 6.39 -16.45 4.40
C THR A 96 7.20 -15.33 5.04
N GLY A 97 7.67 -15.52 6.27
CA GLY A 97 8.53 -14.53 6.94
C GLY A 97 9.79 -14.16 6.15
N LYS A 98 10.36 -15.09 5.37
CA LYS A 98 11.52 -14.82 4.49
C LYS A 98 11.13 -13.93 3.31
N GLU A 99 10.03 -14.24 2.63
CA GLU A 99 9.53 -13.44 1.50
C GLU A 99 9.13 -12.03 1.95
N PHE A 100 8.59 -11.90 3.15
CA PHE A 100 8.26 -10.60 3.74
C PHE A 100 9.49 -9.69 3.88
N VAL A 101 10.57 -10.21 4.47
CA VAL A 101 11.84 -9.46 4.63
C VAL A 101 12.44 -9.11 3.26
N GLN A 102 12.39 -10.04 2.31
CA GLN A 102 12.86 -9.79 0.94
C GLN A 102 12.02 -8.69 0.27
N SER A 103 10.70 -8.76 0.37
CA SER A 103 9.78 -7.79 -0.23
C SER A 103 9.97 -6.39 0.35
N GLN A 104 10.19 -6.26 1.67
CA GLN A 104 10.55 -4.99 2.29
C GLN A 104 11.86 -4.43 1.74
N THR A 105 12.88 -5.28 1.58
CA THR A 105 14.20 -4.87 1.07
C THR A 105 14.10 -4.35 -0.36
N VAL A 106 13.37 -5.06 -1.22
CA VAL A 106 13.12 -4.63 -2.61
C VAL A 106 12.35 -3.31 -2.64
N THR A 107 11.32 -3.14 -1.80
CA THR A 107 10.50 -1.92 -1.77
C THR A 107 11.32 -0.70 -1.30
N LYS A 108 12.15 -0.87 -0.25
CA LYS A 108 13.05 0.19 0.24
C LYS A 108 14.10 0.61 -0.79
N SER A 109 14.69 -0.35 -1.51
CA SER A 109 15.69 -0.04 -2.54
C SER A 109 15.11 0.72 -3.74
N ARG A 110 13.83 0.51 -4.07
CA ARG A 110 13.11 1.28 -5.10
C ARG A 110 12.83 2.71 -4.66
N LEU A 111 12.42 2.93 -3.41
CA LEU A 111 12.23 4.27 -2.84
C LEU A 111 13.54 5.10 -2.84
N GLY A 112 14.69 4.44 -2.61
CA GLY A 112 16.01 5.09 -2.67
C GLY A 112 16.46 5.55 -4.06
N ARG A 113 15.84 5.07 -5.15
CA ARG A 113 16.18 5.50 -6.53
C ARG A 113 15.51 6.81 -6.94
N ASN A 114 14.39 7.16 -6.32
CA ASN A 114 13.64 8.38 -6.65
C ASN A 114 14.08 9.60 -5.83
N ASN A 115 15.10 9.44 -4.97
CA ASN A 115 15.83 10.55 -4.37
C ASN A 115 17.24 10.54 -4.99
N PRO A 116 17.60 11.43 -5.93
CA PRO A 116 19.00 11.68 -6.21
C PRO A 116 19.56 12.39 -4.99
N SER A 117 19.89 11.63 -3.94
CA SER A 117 20.75 12.10 -2.88
C SER A 117 22.08 12.42 -3.54
N ASN A 118 22.27 13.71 -3.77
CA ASN A 118 23.49 14.39 -4.15
C ASN A 118 24.67 13.71 -3.44
N SER A 119 25.30 12.76 -4.13
CA SER A 119 26.53 12.12 -3.68
C SER A 119 27.64 12.78 -4.48
N SER A 120 27.93 14.02 -4.11
CA SER A 120 29.24 14.60 -4.38
C SER A 120 30.26 13.76 -3.62
N LEU A 121 31.13 13.07 -4.36
CA LEU A 121 32.43 12.64 -3.88
C LEU A 121 33.46 13.09 -4.91
N LEU A 122 33.90 14.33 -4.75
CA LEU A 122 35.30 14.61 -4.51
C LEU A 122 35.45 14.86 -3.00
#